data_AF-A0A522PNG8-F1
#
_entry.id   AF-A0A522PNG8-F1
#
_cell.length_a   1.000
_cell.length_b   1.000
_cell.length_c   1.000
_cell.angle_alpha   90.00
_cell.angle_beta   90.00
_cell.angle_gamma   90.00
#
_symmetry.space_group_name_H-M   'P 1'
#
loop_
_entity.id
_entity.type
_entity.pdbx_description
1 polymer ?
#
loop_
_entity_poly.entity_id
_entity_poly.type
_entity_poly.pdbx_seq_one_letter_code
_entity_poly.pdbx_strand_id
1 'polypeptide(L)'
;MAAPIYSQQGMSFSYPSGWHVNEVDLALHYQTVLSYLASPGASGTMTCGADYIPGAGGTCDQHLTLGPDSVVIQVSRSEGPPTPTGTVAWMLSGDSAATAVTVGGQPAARQAAAPDVADAATKWTIAVPGDDYGAYTIVAYVKGPDLSAEWAQVQALVDSVSIKP
;
A
#
# COMPACT_ATOMS: atom_id res chain seq x y z
N MET A 1 -21.91 -4.84 -14.24
CA MET A 1 -20.51 -5.04 -14.65
C MET A 1 -19.73 -5.46 -13.41
N ALA A 2 -18.83 -6.44 -13.51
CA ALA A 2 -18.00 -6.86 -12.37
C ALA A 2 -16.95 -5.77 -12.06
N ALA A 3 -16.60 -5.61 -10.79
CA ALA A 3 -15.53 -4.69 -10.39
C ALA A 3 -14.17 -5.15 -10.97
N PRO A 4 -13.32 -4.23 -11.45
CA PRO A 4 -11.95 -4.54 -11.80
C PRO A 4 -11.17 -5.16 -10.64
N ILE A 5 -10.20 -6.03 -10.98
CA ILE A 5 -9.35 -6.72 -10.02
C ILE A 5 -7.89 -6.33 -10.26
N TYR A 6 -7.21 -5.95 -9.18
CA TYR A 6 -5.75 -5.87 -9.12
C TYR A 6 -5.22 -7.24 -8.69
N SER A 7 -4.13 -7.71 -9.30
CA SER A 7 -3.49 -8.97 -8.91
C SER A 7 -2.00 -8.92 -9.23
N GLN A 8 -1.17 -8.91 -8.20
CA GLN A 8 0.28 -9.04 -8.34
C GLN A 8 0.90 -9.81 -7.17
N GLN A 9 1.91 -10.61 -7.49
CA GLN A 9 2.75 -11.35 -6.55
C GLN A 9 2.02 -12.25 -5.54
N GLY A 10 0.77 -12.62 -5.78
CA GLY A 10 -0.04 -13.45 -4.87
C GLY A 10 -1.04 -12.67 -4.02
N MET A 11 -1.01 -11.33 -4.06
CA MET A 11 -2.08 -10.47 -3.53
C MET A 11 -3.03 -10.04 -4.64
N SER A 12 -4.33 -10.04 -4.36
CA SER A 12 -5.36 -9.49 -5.23
C SER A 12 -6.44 -8.77 -4.45
N PHE A 13 -7.11 -7.80 -5.07
CA PHE A 13 -8.25 -7.09 -4.50
C PHE A 13 -9.09 -6.43 -5.60
N SER A 14 -10.34 -6.11 -5.30
CA SER A 14 -11.22 -5.34 -6.17
C SER A 14 -11.07 -3.84 -5.93
N TYR A 15 -11.28 -3.04 -6.97
CA TYR A 15 -11.25 -1.57 -6.85
C TYR A 15 -12.35 -0.94 -7.72
N PRO A 16 -12.77 0.32 -7.44
CA PRO A 16 -13.85 0.95 -8.19
C PRO A 16 -13.57 1.10 -9.68
N SER A 17 -14.60 0.95 -10.51
CA SER A 17 -14.48 1.19 -11.95
C SER A 17 -14.10 2.65 -12.24
N GLY A 18 -13.16 2.87 -13.15
CA GLY A 18 -12.68 4.20 -13.52
C GLY A 18 -11.41 4.64 -12.80
N TRP A 19 -10.97 3.89 -11.78
CA TRP A 19 -9.61 4.01 -11.28
C TRP A 19 -8.62 3.46 -12.31
N HIS A 20 -7.40 3.97 -12.28
CA HIS A 20 -6.30 3.49 -13.11
C HIS A 20 -5.20 2.89 -12.25
N VAL A 21 -4.51 1.91 -12.83
CA VAL A 21 -3.32 1.28 -12.23
C VAL A 21 -2.10 1.78 -12.97
N ASN A 22 -1.14 2.32 -12.23
CA ASN A 22 0.20 2.64 -12.69
C ASN A 22 1.17 1.63 -12.08
N GLU A 23 1.57 0.64 -12.87
CA GLU A 23 2.57 -0.35 -12.46
C GLU A 23 3.96 0.28 -12.49
N VAL A 24 4.74 0.05 -11.44
CA VAL A 24 6.09 0.61 -11.31
C VAL A 24 7.13 -0.50 -11.20
N ASP A 25 6.82 -1.57 -10.46
CA ASP A 25 7.71 -2.72 -10.18
C ASP A 25 9.15 -2.31 -9.86
N LEU A 26 9.28 -1.44 -8.85
CA LEU A 26 10.53 -0.78 -8.50
C LEU A 26 11.11 -1.37 -7.22
N ALA A 27 12.20 -2.13 -7.36
CA ALA A 27 12.93 -2.77 -6.27
C ALA A 27 13.83 -1.78 -5.52
N LEU A 28 13.34 -1.26 -4.40
CA LEU A 28 14.11 -0.50 -3.42
C LEU A 28 14.92 -1.44 -2.51
N HIS A 29 15.61 -0.87 -1.53
CA HIS A 29 16.28 -1.68 -0.51
C HIS A 29 15.24 -2.35 0.40
N TYR A 30 15.18 -3.69 0.37
CA TYR A 30 14.25 -4.55 1.14
C TYR A 30 12.75 -4.40 0.85
N GLN A 31 12.38 -3.64 -0.18
CA GLN A 31 10.99 -3.42 -0.55
C GLN A 31 10.87 -3.19 -2.05
N THR A 32 9.82 -3.72 -2.65
CA THR A 32 9.46 -3.46 -4.04
C THR A 32 8.14 -2.68 -4.07
N VAL A 33 8.14 -1.48 -4.66
CA VAL A 33 6.91 -0.73 -4.94
C VAL A 33 6.29 -1.31 -6.21
N LEU A 34 5.16 -2.00 -6.07
CA LEU A 34 4.54 -2.73 -7.17
C LEU A 34 3.76 -1.78 -8.08
N SER A 35 2.89 -0.96 -7.48
CA SER A 35 1.97 -0.12 -8.25
C SER A 35 1.38 1.01 -7.41
N TYR A 36 0.88 2.02 -8.12
CA TYR A 36 -0.09 2.98 -7.60
C TYR A 36 -1.45 2.74 -8.29
N LEU A 37 -2.52 2.74 -7.51
CA LEU A 37 -3.88 2.81 -8.03
C LEU A 37 -4.45 4.17 -7.67
N ALA A 38 -5.10 4.83 -8.62
CA ALA A 38 -5.60 6.18 -8.37
C ALA A 38 -7.00 6.37 -8.93
N SER A 39 -7.84 7.05 -8.15
CA SER A 39 -9.16 7.48 -8.58
C SER A 39 -9.07 8.53 -9.70
N PRO A 40 -10.18 8.83 -10.40
CA PRO A 40 -10.21 9.95 -11.33
C PRO A 40 -9.73 11.25 -10.67
N GLY A 41 -8.91 12.03 -11.38
CA GLY A 41 -8.36 13.30 -10.87
C GLY A 41 -7.18 13.16 -9.91
N ALA A 42 -6.70 11.95 -9.65
CA ALA A 42 -5.47 11.68 -8.92
C ALA A 42 -4.44 10.96 -9.80
N SER A 43 -3.20 10.88 -9.34
CA SER A 43 -2.15 10.03 -9.91
C SER A 43 -1.09 9.73 -8.87
N GLY A 44 -0.48 8.55 -8.96
CA GLY A 44 0.69 8.18 -8.18
C GLY A 44 1.74 7.54 -9.07
N THR A 45 2.99 7.93 -8.89
CA THR A 45 4.14 7.31 -9.55
C THR A 45 5.37 7.41 -8.64
N MET A 46 6.45 6.74 -9.04
CA MET A 46 7.75 6.85 -8.39
C MET A 46 8.83 6.89 -9.46
N THR A 47 9.82 7.74 -9.27
CA THR A 47 10.99 7.84 -10.15
C THR A 47 12.26 7.80 -9.33
N CYS A 48 13.28 7.13 -9.84
CA CYS A 48 14.58 7.10 -9.19
C CYS A 48 15.62 7.93 -9.93
N GLY A 49 16.57 8.47 -9.15
CA GLY A 49 17.72 9.22 -9.63
C GLY A 49 18.81 8.34 -10.25
N ALA A 50 19.90 8.98 -10.67
CA ALA A 50 21.02 8.31 -11.33
C ALA A 50 21.85 7.40 -10.40
N ASP A 51 21.68 7.53 -9.09
CA ASP A 51 22.32 6.72 -8.05
C ASP A 51 21.57 5.42 -7.74
N TYR A 52 20.40 5.21 -8.34
CA TYR A 52 19.58 4.03 -8.08
C TYR A 52 20.15 2.76 -8.70
N ILE A 53 20.23 1.73 -7.86
CA ILE A 53 20.62 0.37 -8.21
C ILE A 53 19.51 -0.56 -7.70
N PRO A 54 18.82 -1.29 -8.59
CA PRO A 54 17.75 -2.22 -8.20
C PRO A 54 18.15 -3.16 -7.06
N GLY A 55 17.33 -3.23 -6.01
CA GLY A 55 17.54 -4.05 -4.80
C GLY A 55 18.60 -3.52 -3.82
N ALA A 56 19.55 -2.72 -4.29
CA ALA A 56 20.51 -2.02 -3.42
C ALA A 56 19.97 -0.66 -2.94
N GLY A 57 19.00 -0.10 -3.67
CA GLY A 57 18.37 1.19 -3.36
C GLY A 57 19.04 2.36 -4.08
N GLY A 58 18.84 3.56 -3.53
CA GLY A 58 19.25 4.84 -4.11
C GLY A 58 18.17 5.88 -3.87
N THR A 59 18.32 7.07 -4.44
CA THR A 59 17.35 8.14 -4.28
C THR A 59 16.15 7.88 -5.19
N CYS A 60 14.99 7.61 -4.59
CA CYS A 60 13.73 7.46 -5.31
C CYS A 60 12.66 8.35 -4.69
N ASP A 61 11.98 9.10 -5.53
CA ASP A 61 10.96 10.07 -5.13
C ASP A 61 9.59 9.58 -5.59
N GLN A 62 8.67 9.57 -4.64
CA GLN A 62 7.26 9.36 -4.91
C GLN A 62 6.65 10.68 -5.39
N HIS A 63 5.83 10.60 -6.43
CA HIS A 63 5.10 11.74 -6.99
C HIS A 63 3.61 11.46 -6.90
N LEU A 64 2.96 12.12 -5.95
CA LEU A 64 1.51 12.07 -5.79
C LEU A 64 0.86 13.35 -6.29
N THR A 65 -0.27 13.20 -6.96
CA THR A 65 -1.20 14.29 -7.24
C THR A 65 -2.58 13.83 -6.82
N LEU A 66 -3.24 14.61 -5.96
CA LEU A 66 -4.60 14.33 -5.48
C LEU A 66 -5.45 15.58 -5.70
N GLY A 67 -6.48 15.47 -6.54
CA GLY A 67 -7.57 16.44 -6.61
C GLY A 67 -8.49 16.33 -5.38
N PRO A 68 -9.47 17.25 -5.23
CA PRO A 68 -10.54 17.06 -4.25
C PRO A 68 -11.24 15.71 -4.46
N ASP A 69 -11.70 15.10 -3.37
CA ASP A 69 -12.50 13.86 -3.37
C ASP A 69 -11.80 12.72 -4.11
N SER A 70 -10.52 12.52 -3.81
CA SER A 70 -9.66 11.57 -4.53
C SER A 70 -8.82 10.69 -3.62
N VAL A 71 -8.45 9.53 -4.17
CA VAL A 71 -7.70 8.48 -3.47
C VAL A 71 -6.53 8.02 -4.34
N VAL A 72 -5.38 7.82 -3.70
CA VAL A 72 -4.27 7.04 -4.25
C VAL A 72 -3.95 5.90 -3.30
N ILE A 73 -3.80 4.69 -3.84
CA ILE A 73 -3.35 3.49 -3.14
C ILE A 73 -1.98 3.12 -3.66
N GLN A 74 -0.97 3.17 -2.79
CA GLN A 74 0.33 2.57 -3.08
C GLN A 74 0.34 1.14 -2.60
N VAL A 75 0.81 0.23 -3.44
CA VAL A 75 1.00 -1.18 -3.12
C VAL A 75 2.48 -1.51 -3.19
N SER A 76 2.99 -2.18 -2.17
CA SER A 76 4.37 -2.66 -2.15
C SER A 76 4.49 -4.00 -1.43
N ARG A 77 5.60 -4.68 -1.67
CA ARG A 77 5.99 -5.88 -0.94
C ARG A 77 7.33 -5.63 -0.28
N SER A 78 7.37 -5.76 1.03
CA SER A 78 8.62 -5.82 1.78
C SER A 78 9.13 -7.25 1.73
N GLU A 79 10.41 -7.38 1.42
CA GLU A 79 11.18 -8.62 1.56
C GLU A 79 12.01 -8.57 2.84
N GLY A 80 12.16 -7.36 3.41
CA GLY A 80 12.75 -7.08 4.70
C GLY A 80 14.25 -7.35 4.78
N PRO A 81 14.97 -6.70 5.70
CA PRO A 81 15.88 -7.45 6.53
C PRO A 81 15.08 -8.27 7.55
N PRO A 82 15.60 -9.42 8.01
CA PRO A 82 14.88 -10.25 8.97
C PRO A 82 14.62 -9.53 10.30
N THR A 83 13.34 -9.39 10.68
CA THR A 83 12.94 -8.87 12.01
C THR A 83 12.75 -10.02 13.01
N PRO A 84 13.18 -9.89 14.29
CA PRO A 84 13.20 -11.00 15.25
C PRO A 84 11.83 -11.66 15.53
N THR A 85 10.74 -10.92 15.35
CA THR A 85 9.37 -11.35 15.68
C THR A 85 8.46 -11.44 14.45
N GLY A 86 9.02 -11.25 13.26
CA GLY A 86 8.29 -11.04 12.02
C GLY A 86 7.72 -9.62 11.85
N THR A 87 7.53 -9.22 10.60
CA THR A 87 7.32 -7.81 10.21
C THR A 87 6.08 -7.20 10.86
N VAL A 88 4.95 -7.92 10.89
CA VAL A 88 3.70 -7.39 11.48
C VAL A 88 3.82 -7.19 13.00
N ALA A 89 4.36 -8.18 13.72
CA ALA A 89 4.54 -8.08 15.17
C ALA A 89 5.53 -6.97 15.53
N TRP A 90 6.59 -6.81 14.73
CA TRP A 90 7.54 -5.72 14.88
C TRP A 90 6.84 -4.35 14.78
N MET A 91 6.01 -4.14 13.76
CA MET A 91 5.24 -2.89 13.60
C MET A 91 4.33 -2.60 14.81
N LEU A 92 3.62 -3.61 15.30
CA LEU A 92 2.72 -3.46 16.47
C LEU A 92 3.48 -3.13 17.76
N SER A 93 4.71 -3.60 17.90
CA SER A 93 5.55 -3.30 19.06
C SER A 93 6.25 -1.95 18.98
N GLY A 94 6.54 -1.49 17.77
CA GLY A 94 7.31 -0.27 17.50
C GLY A 94 6.46 1.01 17.42
N ASP A 95 5.16 0.89 17.17
CA ASP A 95 4.24 2.02 17.12
C ASP A 95 3.02 1.77 18.01
N SER A 96 2.91 2.52 19.11
CA SER A 96 1.78 2.42 20.05
C SER A 96 0.42 2.81 19.44
N ALA A 97 0.41 3.54 18.32
CA ALA A 97 -0.81 3.87 17.60
C ALA A 97 -1.20 2.80 16.56
N ALA A 98 -0.31 1.83 16.28
CA ALA A 98 -0.64 0.72 15.41
C ALA A 98 -1.66 -0.21 16.06
N THR A 99 -2.63 -0.65 15.26
CA THR A 99 -3.71 -1.54 15.68
C THR A 99 -3.59 -2.88 14.96
N ALA A 100 -3.71 -3.97 15.70
CA ALA A 100 -3.79 -5.31 15.12
C ALA A 100 -5.14 -5.49 14.41
N VAL A 101 -5.10 -5.92 13.15
CA VAL A 101 -6.26 -6.20 12.32
C VAL A 101 -6.03 -7.48 11.50
N THR A 102 -7.03 -7.90 10.73
CA THR A 102 -6.92 -9.01 9.78
C THR A 102 -7.29 -8.50 8.40
N VAL A 103 -6.48 -8.84 7.39
CA VAL A 103 -6.73 -8.48 5.98
C VAL A 103 -6.51 -9.71 5.12
N GLY A 104 -7.50 -10.08 4.31
CA GLY A 104 -7.44 -11.29 3.48
C GLY A 104 -7.16 -12.59 4.25
N GLY A 105 -7.60 -12.66 5.52
CA GLY A 105 -7.34 -13.78 6.43
C GLY A 105 -5.95 -13.80 7.06
N GLN A 106 -5.09 -12.83 6.74
CA GLN A 106 -3.73 -12.74 7.29
C GLN A 106 -3.63 -11.73 8.44
N PRO A 107 -2.75 -11.97 9.43
CA PRO A 107 -2.39 -10.96 10.43
C PRO A 107 -1.91 -9.68 9.76
N ALA A 108 -2.38 -8.53 10.25
CA ALA A 108 -1.96 -7.23 9.74
C ALA A 108 -1.89 -6.18 10.85
N ALA A 109 -1.11 -5.13 10.61
CA ALA A 109 -1.02 -3.93 11.42
C ALA A 109 -1.55 -2.74 10.63
N ARG A 110 -2.49 -1.98 11.20
CA ARG A 110 -3.00 -0.73 10.65
C ARG A 110 -2.47 0.45 11.46
N GLN A 111 -1.92 1.46 10.80
CA GLN A 111 -1.41 2.68 11.45
C GLN A 111 -1.59 3.89 10.54
N ALA A 112 -1.46 5.09 11.10
CA ALA A 112 -1.41 6.31 10.30
C ALA A 112 -0.12 6.33 9.45
N ALA A 113 -0.22 6.86 8.23
CA ALA A 113 0.94 7.14 7.40
C ALA A 113 1.16 8.65 7.31
N ALA A 114 2.37 9.06 6.91
CA ALA A 114 2.61 10.45 6.55
C ALA A 114 1.70 10.81 5.37
N PRO A 115 0.89 11.88 5.46
CA PRO A 115 -0.11 12.18 4.46
C PRO A 115 0.47 12.71 3.13
N ASP A 116 1.72 13.16 3.12
CA ASP A 116 2.37 13.79 1.97
C ASP A 116 1.53 14.99 1.46
N VAL A 117 0.91 14.90 0.29
CA VAL A 117 0.03 15.93 -0.30
C VAL A 117 -1.47 15.70 -0.02
N ALA A 118 -1.80 14.60 0.67
CA ALA A 118 -3.16 14.21 1.04
C ALA A 118 -3.60 14.87 2.37
N ASP A 119 -4.89 14.76 2.69
CA ASP A 119 -5.42 15.26 3.95
C ASP A 119 -5.30 14.20 5.06
N ALA A 120 -5.34 12.92 4.67
CA ALA A 120 -5.12 11.80 5.55
C ALA A 120 -4.44 10.63 4.81
N ALA A 121 -3.66 9.83 5.54
CA ALA A 121 -3.14 8.57 5.02
C ALA A 121 -3.13 7.46 6.07
N THR A 122 -3.43 6.24 5.62
CA THR A 122 -3.44 5.02 6.45
C THR A 122 -2.63 3.94 5.76
N LYS A 123 -1.82 3.23 6.55
CA LYS A 123 -1.00 2.12 6.09
C LYS A 123 -1.46 0.82 6.74
N TRP A 124 -1.58 -0.22 5.92
CA TRP A 124 -1.72 -1.61 6.35
C TRP A 124 -0.46 -2.37 5.97
N THR A 125 0.15 -3.03 6.96
CA THR A 125 1.24 -3.99 6.77
C THR A 125 0.69 -5.38 7.04
N ILE A 126 0.69 -6.26 6.05
CA ILE A 126 -0.04 -7.52 6.02
C ILE A 126 0.97 -8.66 5.87
N ALA A 127 0.89 -9.68 6.72
CA ALA A 127 1.80 -10.81 6.67
C ALA A 127 1.68 -11.60 5.35
N VAL A 128 2.81 -12.10 4.86
CA VAL A 128 2.84 -13.06 3.75
C VAL A 128 2.78 -14.47 4.33
N PRO A 129 1.85 -15.34 3.89
CA PRO A 129 1.79 -16.72 4.36
C PRO A 129 3.10 -17.46 4.14
N GLY A 130 3.64 -18.09 5.20
CA GLY A 130 4.86 -18.90 5.12
C GLY A 130 6.15 -18.10 4.98
N ASP A 131 6.10 -16.77 5.10
CA ASP A 131 7.25 -15.89 5.05
C ASP A 131 7.23 -14.95 6.27
N ASP A 132 8.06 -15.25 7.26
CA ASP A 132 8.10 -14.52 8.53
C ASP A 132 8.60 -13.08 8.37
N TYR A 133 9.29 -12.77 7.27
CA TYR A 133 9.91 -11.47 7.03
C TYR A 133 9.19 -10.67 5.92
N GLY A 134 8.57 -11.38 4.98
CA GLY A 134 7.76 -10.81 3.93
C GLY A 134 6.47 -10.15 4.44
N ALA A 135 6.16 -8.98 3.89
CA ALA A 135 4.88 -8.33 4.14
C ALA A 135 4.39 -7.58 2.89
N TYR A 136 3.08 -7.64 2.63
CA TYR A 136 2.47 -6.65 1.75
C TYR A 136 2.26 -5.36 2.53
N THR A 137 2.42 -4.23 1.86
CA THR A 137 2.05 -2.93 2.39
C THR A 137 1.12 -2.22 1.43
N ILE A 138 -0.03 -1.80 1.94
CA ILE A 138 -1.00 -0.95 1.27
C ILE A 138 -0.99 0.39 1.99
N VAL A 139 -0.72 1.48 1.29
CA VAL A 139 -0.86 2.84 1.83
C VAL A 139 -1.95 3.56 1.04
N ALA A 140 -2.99 4.00 1.74
CA ALA A 140 -4.05 4.83 1.17
C ALA A 140 -3.82 6.29 1.52
N TYR A 141 -3.77 7.14 0.51
CA TYR A 141 -3.71 8.60 0.60
C TYR A 141 -5.06 9.14 0.14
N VAL A 142 -5.71 9.97 0.97
CA VAL A 142 -7.06 10.45 0.72
C VAL A 142 -7.13 11.98 0.87
N LYS A 143 -7.77 12.64 -0.09
CA LYS A 143 -7.97 14.09 -0.09
C LYS A 143 -9.45 14.44 -0.28
N GLY A 144 -9.98 15.35 0.53
CA GLY A 144 -11.39 15.77 0.48
C GLY A 144 -11.87 16.47 1.77
N PRO A 145 -12.91 17.33 1.69
CA PRO A 145 -13.48 18.00 2.85
C PRO A 145 -14.33 17.05 3.73
N ASP A 146 -14.88 15.98 3.14
CA ASP A 146 -15.61 14.91 3.83
C ASP A 146 -15.04 13.58 3.35
N LEU A 147 -14.09 13.03 4.09
CA LEU A 147 -13.33 11.84 3.68
C LEU A 147 -14.16 10.53 3.76
N SER A 148 -15.43 10.58 4.18
CA SER A 148 -16.20 9.38 4.49
C SER A 148 -16.45 8.50 3.26
N ALA A 149 -16.72 9.11 2.10
CA ALA A 149 -16.97 8.39 0.86
C ALA A 149 -15.70 7.73 0.32
N GLU A 150 -14.57 8.44 0.36
CA GLU A 150 -13.27 7.93 -0.08
C GLU A 150 -12.79 6.81 0.84
N TRP A 151 -12.91 6.98 2.16
CA TRP A 151 -12.57 5.93 3.11
C TRP A 151 -13.46 4.70 2.96
N ALA A 152 -14.74 4.86 2.61
CA ALA A 152 -15.60 3.72 2.28
C ALA A 152 -15.09 2.94 1.07
N GLN A 153 -14.57 3.63 0.04
CA GLN A 153 -13.95 2.97 -1.12
C GLN A 153 -12.64 2.25 -0.74
N VAL A 154 -11.79 2.89 0.06
CA VAL A 154 -10.55 2.28 0.57
C VAL A 154 -10.87 1.04 1.41
N GLN A 155 -11.87 1.11 2.29
CA GLN A 155 -12.26 -0.01 3.13
C GLN A 155 -12.81 -1.17 2.29
N ALA A 156 -13.68 -0.90 1.32
CA ALA A 156 -14.18 -1.93 0.41
C ALA A 156 -13.05 -2.63 -0.37
N LEU A 157 -12.01 -1.87 -0.76
CA LEU A 157 -10.81 -2.43 -1.38
C LEU A 157 -10.08 -3.37 -0.41
N VAL A 158 -9.76 -2.89 0.80
CA VAL A 158 -9.05 -3.68 1.83
C VAL A 158 -9.83 -4.93 2.23
N ASP A 159 -11.16 -4.84 2.35
CA ASP A 159 -12.03 -5.98 2.67
C ASP A 159 -12.07 -7.03 1.56
N SER A 160 -11.81 -6.62 0.31
CA SER A 160 -11.74 -7.51 -0.84
C SER A 160 -10.38 -8.17 -1.05
N VAL A 161 -9.38 -7.86 -0.21
CA VAL A 161 -8.03 -8.43 -0.32
C VAL A 161 -8.09 -9.95 -0.17
N SER A 162 -7.43 -10.64 -1.09
CA SER A 162 -7.17 -12.07 -1.04
C SER A 162 -5.67 -12.31 -1.25
N ILE A 163 -5.08 -13.12 -0.38
CA ILE A 163 -3.67 -13.50 -0.43
C ILE A 163 -3.60 -15.00 -0.66
N LYS A 164 -2.92 -15.39 -1.74
CA LYS A 164 -2.62 -16.80 -2.04
C LYS A 164 -1.21 -17.13 -1.55
N PRO A 165 -1.01 -18.30 -0.92
CA PRO A 165 0.32 -18.81 -0.59
C PRO A 165 1.10 -19.20 -1.86
#